data_AF-A0A6L9QUR1-F1
#
_entry.id   AF-A0A6L9QUR1-F1
#
_cell.length_a   1.000
_cell.length_b   1.000
_cell.length_c   1.000
_cell.angle_alpha   90.00
_cell.angle_beta   90.00
_cell.angle_gamma   90.00
#
_symmetry.space_group_name_H-M   'P 1'
#
loop_
_entity.id
_entity.type
_entity.pdbx_description
1 polymer ?
#
loop_
_entity_poly.entity_id
_entity_poly.type
_entity_poly.pdbx_seq_one_letter_code
_entity_poly.pdbx_strand_id
1 'polypeptide(L)'
;AALELWRGRLGGAVVAIGNAPTALFRLLELVAEGAGRPAAVLGVPVGFIGAAESKEALAASGLDHLVVRGRRGGSAMTAAAVNAIASEAE
;
A
#
# COMPACT_ATOMS: atom_id res chain seq x y z
N ALA A 1 4.68 10.57 10.02
CA ALA A 1 6.11 10.57 10.45
C ALA A 1 7.01 10.02 9.35
N ALA A 2 7.18 8.69 9.18
CA ALA A 2 8.09 8.16 8.16
C ALA A 2 7.65 8.44 6.71
N LEU A 3 6.33 8.36 6.43
CA LEU A 3 5.79 8.58 5.09
C LEU A 3 5.95 10.03 4.59
N GLU A 4 6.18 11.01 5.46
CA GLU A 4 6.45 12.39 5.03
C GLU A 4 7.71 12.48 4.18
N LEU A 5 8.70 11.62 4.48
CA LEU A 5 9.95 11.54 3.73
C LEU A 5 9.75 11.02 2.29
N TRP A 6 8.55 10.54 1.95
CA TRP A 6 8.23 10.04 0.62
C TRP A 6 7.55 11.06 -0.29
N ARG A 7 7.11 12.24 0.20
CA ARG A 7 6.32 13.20 -0.61
C ARG A 7 6.93 13.54 -1.97
N GLY A 8 8.25 13.71 -2.06
CA GLY A 8 8.92 13.98 -3.34
C GLY A 8 9.15 12.76 -4.24
N ARG A 9 8.71 11.57 -3.83
CA ARG A 9 9.01 10.28 -4.45
C ARG A 9 7.78 9.42 -4.72
N LEU A 10 6.57 9.87 -4.40
CA LEU A 10 5.36 9.05 -4.58
C LEU A 10 4.88 9.00 -6.03
N GLY A 11 5.11 10.06 -6.82
CA GLY A 11 4.72 10.10 -8.23
C GLY A 11 5.33 8.92 -9.01
N GLY A 12 4.47 8.03 -9.52
CA GLY A 12 4.90 6.85 -10.29
C GLY A 12 5.55 5.73 -9.48
N ALA A 13 5.63 5.83 -8.16
CA ALA A 13 6.21 4.78 -7.34
C ALA A 13 5.30 3.54 -7.23
N VAL A 14 5.90 2.37 -7.04
CA VAL A 14 5.22 1.19 -6.51
C VAL A 14 5.37 1.19 -5.00
N VAL A 15 4.26 1.38 -4.28
CA VAL A 15 4.27 1.47 -2.81
C VAL A 15 3.89 0.12 -2.20
N ALA A 16 4.71 -0.39 -1.29
CA ALA A 16 4.50 -1.68 -0.63
C ALA A 16 4.31 -1.51 0.88
N ILE A 17 3.12 -1.83 1.39
CA ILE A 17 2.78 -1.73 2.83
C ILE A 17 2.27 -3.09 3.32
N GLY A 18 3.16 -3.83 3.98
CA GLY A 18 2.86 -5.19 4.47
C GLY A 18 2.53 -5.32 5.96
N ASN A 19 2.68 -4.26 6.74
CA ASN A 19 2.52 -4.34 8.20
C ASN A 19 1.53 -3.32 8.72
N ALA A 20 1.88 -2.03 8.73
CA ALA A 20 1.16 -1.00 9.47
C ALA A 20 -0.10 -0.50 8.73
N PRO A 21 -1.32 -0.73 9.24
CA PRO A 21 -2.54 -0.15 8.67
C PRO A 21 -2.54 1.39 8.69
N THR A 22 -1.94 1.98 9.73
CA THR A 22 -1.79 3.44 9.86
C THR A 22 -0.91 4.03 8.78
N ALA A 23 0.09 3.28 8.28
CA ALA A 23 0.87 3.71 7.13
C ALA A 23 0.01 3.75 5.86
N LEU A 24 -0.89 2.79 5.67
CA LEU A 24 -1.78 2.77 4.53
C LEU A 24 -2.78 3.94 4.59
N PHE A 25 -3.39 4.21 5.75
CA PHE A 25 -4.23 5.41 5.91
C PHE A 25 -3.45 6.70 5.64
N ARG A 26 -2.25 6.84 6.21
CA ARG A 26 -1.43 8.05 6.00
C ARG A 26 -1.00 8.21 4.54
N LEU A 27 -0.75 7.12 3.81
CA LEU A 27 -0.48 7.19 2.37
C LEU A 27 -1.66 7.82 1.62
N LEU A 28 -2.89 7.39 1.92
CA LEU A 28 -4.09 7.92 1.27
C LEU A 28 -4.26 9.42 1.56
N GLU A 29 -4.02 9.85 2.80
CA GLU A 29 -4.02 11.27 3.16
C GLU A 29 -2.97 12.05 2.36
N LEU A 30 -1.74 11.55 2.26
CA LEU A 30 -0.68 12.22 1.49
C LEU A 30 -1.03 12.35 0.01
N VAL A 31 -1.63 11.33 -0.59
CA VAL A 31 -2.09 11.38 -1.98
C VAL A 31 -3.20 12.43 -2.13
N ALA A 32 -4.15 12.49 -1.20
CA ALA A 32 -5.21 13.50 -1.19
C ALA A 32 -4.65 14.92 -0.99
N GLU A 33 -3.59 15.08 -0.21
CA GLU A 33 -2.84 16.33 -0.02
C GLU A 33 -1.97 16.73 -1.24
N GLY A 34 -1.97 15.94 -2.31
CA GLY A 34 -1.23 16.26 -3.54
C GLY A 34 0.24 15.86 -3.54
N ALA A 35 0.66 14.93 -2.67
CA ALA A 35 2.05 14.45 -2.61
C ALA A 35 2.47 13.58 -3.82
N GLY A 36 1.68 13.53 -4.90
CA GLY A 36 1.91 12.68 -6.07
C GLY A 36 1.17 11.34 -6.00
N ARG A 37 0.76 10.83 -7.16
CA ARG A 37 0.04 9.55 -7.28
C ARG A 37 1.01 8.40 -7.55
N PRO A 38 1.04 7.35 -6.71
CA PRO A 38 1.74 6.10 -7.01
C PRO A 38 1.26 5.48 -8.32
N ALA A 39 2.15 4.73 -8.97
CA ALA A 39 1.76 3.87 -10.09
C ALA A 39 0.92 2.67 -9.62
N ALA A 40 1.23 2.13 -8.44
CA ALA A 40 0.44 1.09 -7.80
C ALA A 40 0.70 1.02 -6.28
N VAL A 41 -0.26 0.51 -5.51
CA VAL A 41 -0.14 0.27 -4.08
C VAL A 41 -0.41 -1.20 -3.73
N LEU A 42 0.60 -1.89 -3.22
CA LEU A 42 0.47 -3.20 -2.58
C LEU A 42 0.11 -3.01 -1.11
N GLY A 43 -1.19 -2.86 -0.85
CA GLY A 43 -1.76 -2.65 0.48
C GLY A 43 -2.08 -3.98 1.15
N VAL A 44 -1.09 -4.61 1.76
CA VAL A 44 -1.23 -5.95 2.37
C VAL A 44 -0.94 -5.94 3.88
N PRO A 45 -1.37 -4.94 4.68
CA PRO A 45 -1.20 -4.99 6.12
C PRO A 45 -1.98 -6.17 6.73
N VAL A 46 -1.40 -6.76 7.77
CA VAL A 46 -1.98 -7.82 8.59
C VAL A 46 -2.46 -7.25 9.92
N GLY A 47 -3.52 -7.83 10.48
CA GLY A 47 -3.89 -7.53 11.86
C GLY A 47 -5.39 -7.53 12.10
N PHE A 48 -5.73 -7.24 13.35
CA PHE A 48 -7.11 -7.25 13.84
C PHE A 48 -7.70 -5.85 13.99
N ILE A 49 -6.87 -4.80 13.96
CA ILE A 49 -7.27 -3.40 14.16
C ILE A 49 -6.86 -2.60 12.94
N GLY A 50 -7.82 -2.07 12.20
CA GLY A 50 -7.61 -1.18 11.05
C GLY A 50 -7.07 -1.85 9.79
N ALA A 51 -6.64 -3.12 9.84
CA ALA A 51 -6.07 -3.80 8.67
C ALA A 51 -7.11 -3.97 7.56
N ALA A 52 -8.31 -4.48 7.87
CA ALA A 52 -9.35 -4.67 6.88
C ALA A 52 -9.84 -3.31 6.34
N GLU A 53 -10.06 -2.36 7.26
CA GLU A 53 -10.60 -1.04 7.00
C GLU A 53 -9.65 -0.19 6.15
N SER A 54 -8.34 -0.25 6.41
CA SER A 54 -7.35 0.46 5.59
C SER A 54 -7.26 -0.09 4.16
N LYS A 55 -7.43 -1.42 3.99
CA LYS A 55 -7.46 -2.06 2.67
C LYS A 55 -8.73 -1.75 1.90
N GLU A 56 -9.86 -1.65 2.59
CA GLU A 56 -11.13 -1.20 2.01
C GLU A 56 -11.05 0.27 1.59
N ALA A 57 -10.45 1.13 2.42
CA ALA A 57 -10.20 2.53 2.07
C ALA A 57 -9.28 2.65 0.84
N LEU A 58 -8.23 1.83 0.74
CA LEU A 58 -7.38 1.77 -0.45
C LEU A 58 -8.19 1.33 -1.68
N ALA A 59 -9.00 0.29 -1.55
CA ALA A 59 -9.83 -0.21 -2.65
C ALA A 59 -10.84 0.83 -3.15
N ALA A 60 -11.32 1.71 -2.28
CA ALA A 60 -12.22 2.81 -2.60
C ALA A 60 -11.51 4.09 -3.10
N SER A 61 -10.17 4.17 -3.05
CA SER A 61 -9.42 5.40 -3.31
C SER A 61 -9.26 5.78 -4.79
N GLY A 62 -9.54 4.85 -5.70
CA GLY A 62 -9.26 5.03 -7.14
C GLY A 62 -7.76 4.98 -7.50
N LEU A 63 -6.91 4.47 -6.61
CA LEU A 63 -5.54 4.08 -6.93
C LEU A 63 -5.49 2.65 -7.45
N ASP A 64 -4.59 2.37 -8.39
CA ASP A 64 -4.27 0.99 -8.78
C ASP A 64 -3.66 0.26 -7.58
N HIS A 65 -4.20 -0.91 -7.27
CA HIS A 65 -3.89 -1.59 -6.02
C HIS A 65 -3.97 -3.11 -6.08
N LEU A 66 -3.26 -3.73 -5.14
CA LEU A 66 -3.42 -5.13 -4.77
C LEU A 66 -3.64 -5.20 -3.27
N VAL A 67 -4.70 -5.90 -2.86
CA VAL A 67 -5.03 -6.12 -1.44
C VAL A 67 -5.41 -7.58 -1.19
N VAL A 68 -5.04 -8.08 -0.02
CA VAL A 68 -5.62 -9.31 0.54
C VAL A 68 -6.74 -8.91 1.48
N ARG A 69 -8.00 -9.14 1.12
CA ARG A 69 -9.16 -8.70 1.93
C ARG A 69 -9.20 -9.34 3.32
N GLY A 70 -9.82 -8.63 4.27
CA GLY A 70 -9.97 -9.07 5.66
C GLY A 70 -8.69 -8.87 6.48
N ARG A 71 -8.41 -9.78 7.43
CA ARG A 71 -7.35 -9.60 8.44
C ARG A 71 -5.96 -10.13 8.05
N ARG A 72 -5.90 -10.96 7.00
CA ARG A 72 -4.65 -11.58 6.53
C ARG A 72 -3.80 -10.59 5.73
N GLY A 73 -2.49 -10.81 5.76
CA GLY A 73 -1.52 -10.04 5.00
C GLY A 73 -0.11 -10.33 5.52
N GLY A 74 0.77 -9.33 5.45
CA GLY A 74 2.10 -9.42 6.04
C GLY A 74 3.22 -9.10 5.06
N SER A 75 4.39 -8.82 5.60
CA SER A 75 5.59 -8.49 4.82
C SER A 75 5.96 -9.59 3.82
N ALA A 76 5.82 -10.87 4.18
CA ALA A 76 6.12 -11.98 3.29
C ALA A 76 5.26 -11.98 2.02
N MET A 77 3.93 -11.84 2.16
CA MET A 77 3.02 -11.75 1.00
C MET A 77 3.29 -10.48 0.18
N THR A 78 3.59 -9.37 0.86
CA THR A 78 3.86 -8.09 0.19
C THR A 78 5.13 -8.18 -0.67
N ALA A 79 6.22 -8.72 -0.11
CA ALA A 79 7.47 -8.91 -0.83
C ALA A 79 7.33 -9.93 -1.97
N ALA A 80 6.58 -11.01 -1.76
CA ALA A 80 6.27 -11.98 -2.81
C ALA A 80 5.53 -11.32 -3.98
N ALA A 81 4.55 -10.46 -3.71
CA ALA A 81 3.84 -9.71 -4.75
C ALA A 81 4.77 -8.75 -5.50
N VAL A 82 5.68 -8.04 -4.81
CA VAL A 82 6.69 -7.21 -5.48
C VAL A 82 7.58 -8.04 -6.40
N ASN A 83 8.10 -9.17 -5.90
CA ASN A 83 9.00 -10.03 -6.67
C ASN A 83 8.32 -10.59 -7.93
N ALA A 84 7.06 -11.04 -7.81
CA ALA A 84 6.30 -11.57 -8.93
C ALA A 84 6.00 -10.51 -10.00
N ILE A 85 5.85 -9.24 -9.62
CA ILE A 85 5.62 -8.13 -10.57
C ILE A 85 6.94 -7.70 -11.24
N ALA A 86 8.08 -7.92 -10.59
CA ALA A 86 9.38 -7.43 -11.05
C ALA A 86 10.00 -8.28 -12.19
N SER A 87 9.47 -9.47 -12.46
CA SER A 87 10.03 -10.42 -13.42
C SER A 87 8.93 -11.20 -14.14
N GLU A 88 9.11 -11.45 -15.44
CA GLU A 88 8.26 -12.36 -16.21
C GLU A 88 8.63 -13.84 -16.04
N ALA A 89 9.82 -14.11 -15.51
CA ALA A 89 10.25 -15.46 -15.12
C ALA A 89 9.78 -15.78 -13.71
N GLU A 90 9.21 -16.99 -13.53
CA GLU A 90 8.86 -17.59 -12.23
C GLU A 90 10.08 -18.25 -11.55
#